data_AF-A0A358PF64-F1
#
_entry.id   AF-A0A358PF64-F1
#
_cell.length_a   1.000
_cell.length_b   1.000
_cell.length_c   1.000
_cell.angle_alpha   90.00
_cell.angle_beta   90.00
_cell.angle_gamma   90.00
#
_symmetry.space_group_name_H-M   'P 1'
#
loop_
_entity.id
_entity.type
_entity.pdbx_description
1 polymer ?
#
loop_
_entity_poly.entity_id
_entity_poly.type
_entity_poly.pdbx_seq_one_letter_code
_entity_poly.pdbx_strand_id
1 'polypeptide(L)'
;MGIIGRHSFELCSRPRIISSASYVGDKEGKGPLRECFDKICRDDTLGLDSWEQAESRMFESAVRVALAKIKRQSDDLSCLLGGDLLNQIISSGFAAREIRAPFIG
;
A
#
# COMPACT_ATOMS: atom_id res chain seq x y z
N MET A 1 -26.25 3.06 -0.43
CA MET A 1 -25.37 3.15 0.75
C MET A 1 -26.15 3.96 1.77
N GLY A 2 -26.38 3.43 2.96
CA GLY A 2 -27.13 4.12 4.01
C GLY A 2 -26.18 4.77 5.00
N ILE A 3 -26.49 5.96 5.51
CA ILE A 3 -25.81 6.50 6.69
C ILE A 3 -26.61 6.00 7.90
N ILE A 4 -25.94 5.31 8.82
CA ILE A 4 -26.51 4.91 10.11
C ILE A 4 -25.90 5.82 11.19
N GLY A 5 -26.73 6.57 11.90
CA GLY A 5 -26.26 7.56 12.87
C GLY A 5 -25.55 8.72 12.18
N ARG A 6 -24.48 9.24 12.80
CA ARG A 6 -23.80 10.47 12.32
C ARG A 6 -22.66 10.23 11.35
N HIS A 7 -21.90 9.15 11.53
CA HIS A 7 -20.62 8.91 10.83
C HIS A 7 -20.39 7.45 10.42
N SER A 8 -21.42 6.60 10.43
CA SER A 8 -21.31 5.19 10.03
C SER A 8 -22.00 4.96 8.70
N PHE A 9 -21.35 4.22 7.80
CA PHE A 9 -21.90 3.88 6.49
C PHE A 9 -22.27 2.40 6.46
N GLU A 10 -23.53 2.11 6.15
CA GLU A 10 -23.98 0.78 5.78
C GLU A 10 -23.77 0.56 4.28
N LEU A 11 -22.91 -0.40 3.97
CA LEU A 11 -22.54 -0.74 2.60
C LEU A 11 -23.63 -1.61 1.97
N CYS A 12 -24.00 -1.31 0.73
CA CYS A 12 -25.01 -2.09 -0.01
C CYS A 12 -24.51 -3.47 -0.45
N SER A 13 -23.20 -3.69 -0.41
CA SER A 13 -22.54 -4.95 -0.72
C SER A 13 -21.66 -5.38 0.44
N ARG A 14 -21.14 -6.61 0.39
CA ARG A 14 -20.22 -7.17 1.39
C ARG A 14 -18.79 -7.13 0.83
N PRO A 15 -18.06 -5.98 0.88
CA PRO A 15 -16.67 -5.97 0.48
C PRO A 15 -15.85 -6.91 1.36
N ARG A 16 -14.78 -7.47 0.80
CA ARG A 16 -13.93 -8.45 1.46
C ARG A 16 -12.47 -8.09 1.20
N ILE A 17 -11.63 -8.25 2.21
CA ILE A 17 -10.18 -8.24 2.03
C ILE A 17 -9.81 -9.62 1.48
N ILE A 18 -9.37 -9.66 0.22
CA ILE A 18 -8.96 -10.90 -0.45
C ILE A 18 -7.45 -11.12 -0.41
N SER A 19 -6.69 -10.07 -0.11
CA SER A 19 -5.24 -10.09 0.05
C SER A 19 -4.78 -8.85 0.81
N SER A 20 -3.62 -8.95 1.45
CA SER A 20 -2.91 -7.83 2.06
C SER A 20 -1.42 -8.06 1.92
N ALA A 21 -0.65 -6.98 1.98
CA ALA A 21 0.79 -7.09 2.15
C ALA A 21 1.37 -5.89 2.89
N SER A 22 2.53 -6.09 3.52
CA SER A 22 3.24 -5.05 4.25
C SER A 22 4.74 -5.07 3.94
N TYR A 23 5.31 -3.88 3.72
CA TYR A 23 6.73 -3.66 3.58
C TYR A 23 7.18 -2.75 4.73
N VAL A 24 8.13 -3.21 5.53
CA VAL A 24 8.62 -2.46 6.71
C VAL A 24 10.13 -2.23 6.68
N GLY A 25 10.64 -1.37 7.57
CA GLY A 25 12.06 -1.14 7.76
C GLY A 25 12.73 -2.18 8.66
N ASP A 26 14.02 -2.00 8.91
CA ASP A 26 14.85 -2.92 9.67
C ASP A 26 14.43 -2.99 11.14
N LYS A 27 14.01 -1.84 11.70
CA LYS A 27 13.55 -1.73 13.09
C LYS A 27 12.34 -2.61 13.34
N GLU A 28 11.33 -2.55 12.48
CA GLU A 28 10.13 -3.39 12.57
C GLU A 28 10.48 -4.87 12.32
N GLY A 29 11.40 -5.14 11.39
CA GLY A 29 11.89 -6.50 11.10
C GLY A 29 12.70 -7.17 12.22
N LYS A 30 13.21 -6.39 13.18
CA LYS A 30 13.81 -6.86 14.43
C LYS A 30 12.79 -6.99 15.57
N GLY A 31 11.56 -6.53 15.35
CA GLY A 31 10.47 -6.59 16.31
C GLY A 31 9.81 -7.98 16.42
N PRO A 32 8.91 -8.15 17.41
CA PRO A 32 8.23 -9.43 17.66
C PRO A 32 7.26 -9.84 16.55
N LEU A 33 6.83 -8.90 15.69
CA LEU A 33 5.93 -9.16 14.57
C LEU A 33 6.64 -9.43 13.25
N ARG A 34 7.96 -9.66 13.25
CA ARG A 34 8.76 -9.84 12.02
C ARG A 34 8.19 -10.88 11.06
N GLU A 35 7.62 -11.96 11.58
CA GLU A 35 7.08 -13.06 10.79
C GLU A 35 5.73 -12.72 10.14
N CYS A 36 5.10 -11.62 10.55
CA CYS A 36 3.86 -11.13 9.99
C CYS A 36 4.08 -10.24 8.75
N PHE A 37 5.30 -9.75 8.50
CA PHE A 37 5.58 -8.84 7.40
C PHE A 37 6.04 -9.58 6.13
N ASP A 38 5.56 -9.16 4.97
CA ASP A 38 5.94 -9.76 3.69
C ASP A 38 7.33 -9.39 3.23
N LYS A 39 7.76 -8.15 3.50
CA LYS A 39 9.07 -7.64 3.14
C LYS A 39 9.65 -6.80 4.27
N ILE A 40 10.94 -7.00 4.51
CA ILE A 40 11.72 -6.25 5.49
C ILE A 40 12.88 -5.60 4.73
N CYS A 41 12.93 -4.28 4.76
CA CYS A 41 14.05 -3.49 4.27
C CYS A 41 15.20 -3.55 5.25
N ARG A 42 16.43 -3.74 4.78
CA ARG A 42 17.63 -3.61 5.63
C ARG A 42 18.39 -2.29 5.42
N ASP A 43 18.04 -1.56 4.37
CA ASP A 43 18.59 -0.26 4.03
C ASP A 43 17.41 0.70 3.86
N ASP A 44 17.31 1.69 4.74
CA ASP A 44 16.17 2.60 4.78
C ASP A 44 16.04 3.44 3.49
N THR A 45 17.11 3.58 2.71
CA THR A 45 17.09 4.33 1.44
C THR A 45 16.74 3.46 0.23
N LEU A 46 16.76 2.13 0.37
CA LEU A 46 16.68 1.19 -0.76
C LEU A 46 17.72 1.46 -1.86
N GLY A 47 18.84 2.12 -1.53
CA GLY A 47 19.83 2.62 -2.48
C GLY A 47 19.29 3.70 -3.44
N LEU A 48 18.20 4.38 -3.09
CA LEU A 48 17.58 5.44 -3.88
C LEU A 48 18.03 6.83 -3.42
N ASP A 49 17.83 7.83 -4.27
CA ASP A 49 18.38 9.17 -4.09
C ASP A 49 17.65 9.98 -3.01
N SER A 50 16.43 9.57 -2.64
CA SER A 50 15.63 10.24 -1.62
C SER A 50 14.73 9.30 -0.82
N TRP A 51 14.32 9.76 0.36
CA TRP A 51 13.39 9.04 1.23
C TRP A 51 12.02 8.84 0.59
N GLU A 52 11.54 9.83 -0.17
CA GLU A 52 10.29 9.77 -0.92
C GLU A 52 10.34 8.70 -2.01
N GLN A 53 11.48 8.55 -2.69
CA GLN A 53 11.67 7.47 -3.66
C GLN A 53 11.67 6.10 -2.98
N ALA A 54 12.33 5.99 -1.82
CA ALA A 54 12.33 4.77 -1.01
C ALA A 54 10.91 4.40 -0.56
N GLU A 55 10.16 5.33 0.02
CA GLU A 55 8.78 5.10 0.46
C GLU A 55 7.87 4.77 -0.72
N SER A 56 8.01 5.45 -1.86
CA SER A 56 7.26 5.15 -3.09
C SER A 56 7.54 3.72 -3.56
N ARG A 57 8.80 3.27 -3.54
CA ARG A 57 9.19 1.90 -3.90
C ARG A 57 8.66 0.86 -2.91
N MET A 58 8.64 1.18 -1.62
CA MET A 58 8.06 0.31 -0.58
C MET A 58 6.55 0.15 -0.79
N PHE A 59 5.84 1.26 -1.02
CA PHE A 59 4.40 1.26 -1.30
C PHE A 59 4.07 0.47 -2.58
N GLU A 60 4.79 0.74 -3.67
CA GLU A 60 4.67 0.01 -4.94
C GLU A 60 4.84 -1.50 -4.73
N SER A 61 5.89 -1.87 -3.99
CA SER A 61 6.21 -3.26 -3.69
C SER A 61 5.14 -3.95 -2.85
N ALA A 62 4.57 -3.26 -1.86
CA ALA A 62 3.49 -3.81 -1.04
C ALA A 62 2.25 -4.10 -1.90
N VAL A 63 1.84 -3.17 -2.78
CA VAL A 63 0.72 -3.38 -3.71
C VAL A 63 0.97 -4.58 -4.61
N ARG A 64 2.16 -4.68 -5.21
CA ARG A 64 2.52 -5.83 -6.08
C ARG A 64 2.52 -7.16 -5.35
N VAL A 65 3.00 -7.21 -4.10
CA VAL A 65 2.97 -8.45 -3.29
C VAL A 65 1.52 -8.85 -2.98
N ALA A 66 0.66 -7.88 -2.60
CA ALA A 66 -0.75 -8.16 -2.33
C ALA A 66 -1.45 -8.73 -3.57
N LEU A 67 -1.20 -8.16 -4.75
CA LEU A 67 -1.73 -8.68 -6.02
C LEU A 67 -1.19 -10.07 -6.37
N ALA A 68 0.11 -10.29 -6.18
CA ALA A 68 0.76 -11.57 -6.48
C ALA A 68 0.20 -12.73 -5.66
N LYS A 69 -0.13 -12.51 -4.37
CA LYS A 69 -0.76 -13.54 -3.50
C LYS A 69 -2.07 -14.09 -4.05
N ILE A 70 -2.79 -13.30 -4.86
CA ILE A 70 -4.05 -13.68 -5.51
C ILE A 70 -3.90 -13.86 -7.03
N LYS A 71 -2.66 -13.92 -7.53
CA LYS A 71 -2.33 -14.10 -8.96
C LYS A 71 -2.99 -13.05 -9.87
N ARG A 72 -3.06 -11.80 -9.40
CA ARG A 72 -3.55 -10.63 -10.15
C ARG A 72 -2.39 -9.72 -10.55
N GLN A 73 -2.63 -8.90 -11.56
CA GLN A 73 -1.71 -7.87 -12.03
C GLN A 73 -2.27 -6.48 -11.72
N SER A 74 -1.43 -5.45 -11.88
CA SER A 74 -1.84 -4.06 -11.69
C SER A 74 -3.03 -3.66 -12.58
N ASP A 75 -3.09 -4.21 -13.79
CA ASP A 75 -4.13 -3.93 -14.78
C ASP A 75 -5.52 -4.47 -14.36
N ASP A 76 -5.58 -5.37 -13.37
CA ASP A 76 -6.83 -5.85 -12.77
C ASP A 76 -7.42 -4.84 -11.75
N LEU A 77 -6.67 -3.79 -11.37
CA LEU A 77 -7.13 -2.78 -10.41
C LEU A 77 -8.05 -1.76 -11.09
N SER A 78 -9.30 -1.68 -10.64
CA SER A 78 -10.20 -0.59 -11.06
C SER A 78 -9.72 0.78 -10.57
N CYS A 79 -9.18 0.83 -9.35
CA CYS A 79 -8.53 2.01 -8.79
C CYS A 79 -7.62 1.62 -7.62
N LEU A 80 -6.65 2.48 -7.34
CA LEU A 80 -5.79 2.45 -6.18
C LEU A 80 -6.16 3.65 -5.30
N LEU A 81 -6.64 3.37 -4.08
CA LEU A 81 -6.86 4.38 -3.06
C LEU A 81 -5.61 4.42 -2.18
N GLY A 82 -4.99 5.58 -2.05
CA GLY A 82 -3.74 5.72 -1.30
C GLY A 82 -3.50 7.13 -0.78
N GLY A 83 -2.50 7.22 0.09
CA GLY A 83 -2.01 8.47 0.66
C GLY A 83 -0.71 8.20 1.40
N ASP A 84 0.02 9.26 1.69
CA ASP A 84 1.22 9.22 2.52
C ASP A 84 1.09 10.20 3.69
N LEU A 85 1.81 9.90 4.77
CA LEU A 85 1.89 10.78 5.94
C LEU A 85 2.74 12.03 5.63
N LEU A 86 3.61 11.95 4.62
CA LEU A 86 4.23 13.12 4.02
C LEU A 86 3.10 13.97 3.44
N ASN A 87 2.93 15.15 3.98
CA ASN A 87 1.86 16.06 3.61
C ASN A 87 2.08 16.55 2.17
N GLN A 88 1.65 15.79 1.15
CA GLN A 88 1.54 16.13 -0.29
C GLN A 88 1.20 14.95 -1.21
N ILE A 89 1.01 13.72 -0.72
CA ILE A 89 0.62 12.56 -1.57
C ILE A 89 1.70 12.25 -2.61
N ILE A 90 2.95 12.39 -2.20
CA ILE A 90 4.12 12.26 -3.08
C ILE A 90 4.36 10.78 -3.32
N SER A 91 4.69 10.04 -2.27
CA SER A 91 5.13 8.65 -2.35
C SER A 91 4.05 7.75 -2.97
N SER A 92 2.80 7.91 -2.51
CA SER A 92 1.66 7.14 -3.00
C SER A 92 1.26 7.52 -4.42
N GLY A 93 1.31 8.81 -4.78
CA GLY A 93 1.04 9.28 -6.15
C GLY A 93 2.08 8.79 -7.16
N PHE A 94 3.38 8.87 -6.83
CA PHE A 94 4.44 8.32 -7.68
C PHE A 94 4.32 6.80 -7.81
N ALA A 95 4.00 6.09 -6.73
CA ALA A 95 3.84 4.64 -6.77
C ALA A 95 2.66 4.23 -7.67
N ALA A 96 1.53 4.94 -7.56
CA ALA A 96 0.37 4.70 -8.41
C ALA A 96 0.69 4.86 -9.90
N ARG A 97 1.51 5.88 -10.24
CA ARG A 97 2.00 6.10 -11.61
C ARG A 97 2.85 4.93 -12.12
N GLU A 98 3.76 4.40 -11.30
CA GLU A 98 4.58 3.23 -11.67
C GLU A 98 3.77 1.93 -11.78
N ILE A 99 2.73 1.79 -10.95
CA ILE A 99 1.77 0.66 -11.01
C ILE A 99 0.84 0.80 -12.23
N ARG A 100 0.70 2.00 -12.81
CA ARG A 100 -0.23 2.33 -13.89
C ARG A 100 -1.70 2.10 -13.51
N ALA A 101 -2.04 2.28 -12.23
CA ALA A 101 -3.41 2.17 -11.74
C ALA A 101 -4.08 3.55 -11.73
N PRO A 102 -5.39 3.64 -12.04
CA PRO A 102 -6.17 4.84 -11.73
C PRO A 102 -6.06 5.16 -10.23
N PHE A 103 -5.74 6.40 -9.87
CA PHE A 103 -5.40 6.77 -8.51
C PHE A 103 -6.44 7.71 -7.88
N ILE A 104 -6.80 7.44 -6.63
CA ILE A 104 -7.60 8.32 -5.78
C ILE A 104 -6.77 8.59 -4.52
N GLY A 105 -6.21 9.78 -4.47
CA GLY A 105 -5.32 10.28 -3.43
C GLY A 105 -4.90 11.67 -3.84
#